data_AF-A0A2J6TE40-F1
#
_entry.id   AF-A0A2J6TE40-F1
#
_cell.length_a   1.000
_cell.length_b   1.000
_cell.length_c   1.000
_cell.angle_alpha   90.00
_cell.angle_beta   90.00
_cell.angle_gamma   90.00
#
_symmetry.space_group_name_H-M   'P 1'
#
loop_
_entity.id
_entity.type
_entity.pdbx_description
1 polymer ?
#
loop_
_entity_poly.entity_id
_entity_poly.type
_entity_poly.pdbx_seq_one_letter_code
_entity_poly.pdbx_strand_id
1 'polypeptide(L)'
;MASIRSLLSDRPCADVEAFIISQLWGTDIQTLPGSYQSYFRYYGTECRRLQFGISKEAWQSTSMAANTHEHVILIVNTLALDKSRDRPAVRALLRQHFPSSHDLALDRSIDFALRAWLTLNVREESFALHTPRTPTIQWDDSSSLAGFVLRNFPRATTTSSYPLDHTFTAANINRLSGIDIEWTPCLADHLRFDKRRRLLRVYPFKQTLLDHLQIWESSKTTPEKVSRALIPLTVLKEALLSLDLLFPYRDPLTDSFMRQHDQTFHLKGPLMIPALSASWILITGEIGF
;
A
#
# COMPACT_ATOMS: atom_id res chain seq x y z
N MET A 1 -19.46 -20.14 13.64
CA MET A 1 -18.49 -19.05 13.45
C MET A 1 -17.11 -19.67 13.48
N ALA A 2 -16.39 -19.68 12.36
CA ALA A 2 -15.01 -20.17 12.33
C ALA A 2 -14.15 -19.30 13.27
N SER A 3 -13.22 -19.90 13.98
CA SER A 3 -12.31 -19.17 14.86
C SER A 3 -11.49 -18.17 14.04
N ILE A 4 -11.74 -16.87 14.22
CA ILE A 4 -11.03 -15.77 13.54
C ILE A 4 -9.55 -15.69 14.00
N ARG A 5 -9.20 -16.46 15.05
CA ARG A 5 -7.83 -16.64 15.57
C ARG A 5 -7.02 -17.63 14.72
N SER A 6 -6.87 -17.37 13.43
CA SER A 6 -5.87 -18.09 12.63
C SER A 6 -4.48 -17.49 12.85
N LEU A 7 -3.46 -18.35 12.82
CA LEU A 7 -2.08 -17.94 13.02
C LEU A 7 -1.63 -17.03 11.88
N LEU A 8 -0.82 -16.03 12.21
CA LEU A 8 -0.29 -15.08 11.24
C LEU A 8 0.61 -15.76 10.19
N SER A 9 1.20 -16.90 10.54
CA SER A 9 2.00 -17.70 9.62
C SER A 9 1.20 -18.36 8.51
N ASP A 10 -0.10 -18.54 8.72
CA ASP A 10 -0.96 -19.25 7.78
C ASP A 10 -1.55 -18.27 6.77
N ARG A 11 -1.89 -18.78 5.59
CA ARG A 11 -2.64 -17.96 4.63
C ARG A 11 -4.06 -17.75 5.18
N PRO A 12 -4.58 -16.51 5.22
CA PRO A 12 -5.94 -16.27 5.67
C PRO A 12 -6.95 -16.99 4.75
N CYS A 13 -7.98 -17.60 5.34
CA CYS A 13 -9.12 -18.13 4.60
C CYS A 13 -10.08 -16.99 4.21
N ALA A 14 -11.08 -17.26 3.37
CA ALA A 14 -12.00 -16.24 2.85
C ALA A 14 -12.68 -15.39 3.94
N ASP A 15 -13.09 -15.99 5.06
CA ASP A 15 -13.69 -15.26 6.18
C ASP A 15 -12.70 -14.30 6.86
N VAL A 16 -11.44 -14.74 7.02
CA VAL A 16 -10.37 -13.92 7.59
C VAL A 16 -9.93 -12.85 6.60
N GLU A 17 -9.92 -13.14 5.30
CA GLU A 17 -9.69 -12.14 4.25
C GLU A 17 -10.75 -11.04 4.31
N ALA A 18 -12.04 -11.39 4.39
CA ALA A 18 -13.13 -10.44 4.56
C ALA A 18 -12.97 -9.58 5.82
N PHE A 19 -12.64 -10.22 6.95
CA PHE A 19 -12.34 -9.53 8.20
C PHE A 19 -11.19 -8.52 8.02
N ILE A 20 -10.06 -8.95 7.45
CA ILE A 20 -8.90 -8.07 7.22
C ILE A 20 -9.29 -6.85 6.38
N ILE A 21 -9.97 -7.03 5.25
CA ILE A 21 -10.39 -5.89 4.40
C ILE A 21 -11.30 -4.94 5.17
N SER A 22 -12.31 -5.47 5.87
CA SER A 22 -13.25 -4.65 6.63
C SER A 22 -12.56 -3.81 7.71
N GLN A 23 -11.51 -4.35 8.33
CA GLN A 23 -10.81 -3.68 9.43
C GLN A 23 -9.75 -2.69 8.94
N LEU A 24 -9.03 -3.01 7.87
CA LEU A 24 -8.03 -2.12 7.29
C LEU A 24 -8.67 -0.92 6.58
N TRP A 25 -9.77 -1.18 5.87
CA TRP A 25 -10.31 -0.25 4.88
C TRP A 25 -11.79 0.09 5.02
N GLY A 26 -12.54 -0.62 5.86
CA GLY A 26 -13.99 -0.41 6.00
C GLY A 26 -14.80 -0.94 4.82
N THR A 27 -14.19 -1.71 3.92
CA THR A 27 -14.83 -2.24 2.72
C THR A 27 -15.32 -3.67 2.95
N ASP A 28 -16.49 -4.00 2.41
CA ASP A 28 -16.98 -5.37 2.37
C ASP A 28 -16.51 -6.08 1.11
N ILE A 29 -15.63 -7.08 1.26
CA ILE A 29 -15.06 -7.85 0.15
C ILE A 29 -16.14 -8.58 -0.67
N GLN A 30 -17.28 -8.94 -0.05
CA GLN A 30 -18.35 -9.66 -0.73
C GLN A 30 -19.00 -8.82 -1.83
N THR A 31 -18.97 -7.50 -1.68
CA THR A 31 -19.45 -6.56 -2.69
C THR A 31 -18.50 -6.40 -3.87
N LEU A 32 -17.26 -6.87 -3.75
CA LEU A 32 -16.18 -6.67 -4.73
C LEU A 32 -15.37 -7.96 -4.96
N PRO A 33 -15.97 -9.06 -5.46
CA PRO A 33 -15.27 -10.34 -5.66
C PRO A 33 -14.00 -10.20 -6.51
N GLY A 34 -12.91 -10.89 -6.13
CA GLY A 34 -11.65 -10.91 -6.86
C GLY A 34 -10.81 -9.62 -6.80
N SER A 35 -11.38 -8.52 -6.31
CA SER A 35 -10.76 -7.19 -6.26
C SER A 35 -9.48 -7.11 -5.44
N TYR A 36 -9.35 -7.98 -4.45
CA TYR A 36 -8.22 -8.04 -3.53
C TYR A 36 -7.34 -9.27 -3.77
N GLN A 37 -7.55 -10.01 -4.86
CA GLN A 37 -6.80 -11.24 -5.14
C GLN A 37 -5.29 -10.98 -5.21
N SER A 38 -4.85 -9.94 -5.92
CA SER A 38 -3.43 -9.55 -5.98
C SER A 38 -2.90 -9.13 -4.59
N TYR A 39 -3.71 -8.40 -3.81
CA TYR A 39 -3.34 -8.02 -2.45
C TYR A 39 -3.18 -9.24 -1.54
N PHE A 40 -4.12 -10.21 -1.54
CA PHE A 40 -4.00 -11.40 -0.70
C PHE A 40 -2.93 -12.39 -1.16
N ARG A 41 -2.60 -12.41 -2.46
CA ARG A 41 -1.40 -13.09 -2.96
C ARG A 41 -0.13 -12.48 -2.34
N TYR A 42 -0.05 -11.15 -2.28
CA TYR A 42 1.03 -10.43 -1.59
C TYR A 42 1.01 -10.70 -0.09
N TYR A 43 -0.11 -10.48 0.60
CA TYR A 43 -0.26 -10.66 2.03
C TYR A 43 0.11 -12.09 2.46
N GLY A 44 -0.34 -13.12 1.73
CA GLY A 44 0.06 -14.50 2.00
C GLY A 44 1.55 -14.76 1.75
N THR A 45 2.17 -14.08 0.78
CA THR A 45 3.64 -14.13 0.59
C THR A 45 4.37 -13.49 1.76
N GLU A 46 3.85 -12.39 2.30
CA GLU A 46 4.38 -11.72 3.48
C GLU A 46 4.27 -12.57 4.75
N CYS A 47 3.15 -13.26 4.93
CA CYS A 47 2.97 -14.21 6.03
C CYS A 47 4.00 -15.35 5.96
N ARG A 48 4.17 -15.97 4.78
CA ARG A 48 5.19 -17.01 4.57
C ARG A 48 6.62 -16.49 4.81
N ARG A 49 6.90 -15.24 4.46
CA ARG A 49 8.21 -14.60 4.70
C ARG A 49 8.57 -14.51 6.19
N LEU A 50 7.59 -14.53 7.08
CA LEU A 50 7.85 -14.56 8.51
C LEU A 50 8.47 -15.88 8.97
N GLN A 51 8.30 -16.96 8.20
CA GLN A 51 8.82 -18.29 8.47
C GLN A 51 10.13 -18.59 7.72
N PHE A 52 10.85 -17.57 7.24
CA PHE A 52 12.16 -17.77 6.62
C PHE A 52 13.25 -17.87 7.69
N GLY A 53 14.09 -18.91 7.59
CA GLY A 53 15.23 -19.18 8.47
C GLY A 53 15.62 -20.66 8.41
N ILE A 54 16.86 -20.98 8.77
CA ILE A 54 17.39 -22.36 8.80
C ILE A 54 16.77 -23.21 9.92
N SER A 55 16.11 -22.58 10.88
CA SER A 55 15.38 -23.22 11.97
C SER A 55 14.19 -22.35 12.41
N LYS A 56 13.27 -22.91 13.20
CA LYS A 56 12.10 -22.18 13.71
C LYS A 56 12.49 -21.01 14.61
N GLU A 57 13.58 -21.14 15.34
CA GLU A 57 14.13 -20.12 16.25
C GLU A 57 14.71 -18.92 15.48
N ALA A 58 15.09 -19.12 14.21
CA ALA A 58 15.57 -18.06 13.33
C ALA A 58 14.44 -17.32 12.58
N TRP A 59 13.19 -17.76 12.72
CA TRP A 59 12.05 -17.15 12.04
C TRP A 59 11.71 -15.77 12.64
N GLN A 60 11.26 -14.86 11.79
CA GLN A 60 10.73 -13.58 12.30
C GLN A 60 9.48 -13.78 13.14
N SER A 61 8.63 -14.74 12.77
CA SER A 61 7.38 -15.01 13.51
C SER A 61 7.59 -15.41 14.97
N THR A 62 8.72 -16.03 15.32
CA THR A 62 9.03 -16.42 16.70
C THR A 62 9.57 -15.27 17.55
N SER A 63 9.85 -14.14 16.92
CA SER A 63 10.38 -12.92 17.54
C SER A 63 9.46 -11.72 17.36
N MET A 64 8.20 -11.96 17.02
CA MET A 64 7.12 -10.96 16.94
C MET A 64 6.20 -11.08 18.15
N ALA A 65 5.63 -9.95 18.58
CA ALA A 65 4.55 -9.92 19.56
C ALA A 65 3.21 -10.39 18.94
N ALA A 66 2.95 -10.03 17.69
CA ALA A 66 1.76 -10.46 16.95
C ALA A 66 1.92 -11.87 16.39
N ASN A 67 0.98 -12.78 16.71
CA ASN A 67 0.98 -14.17 16.27
C ASN A 67 -0.32 -14.59 15.54
N THR A 68 -1.32 -13.68 15.44
CA THR A 68 -2.57 -13.87 14.69
C THR A 68 -2.83 -12.68 13.78
N HIS A 69 -3.70 -12.84 12.77
CA HIS A 69 -4.14 -11.69 11.97
C HIS A 69 -4.92 -10.66 12.81
N GLU A 70 -5.65 -11.10 13.84
CA GLU A 70 -6.31 -10.20 14.80
C GLU A 70 -5.31 -9.28 15.51
N HIS A 71 -4.14 -9.81 15.91
CA HIS A 71 -3.09 -8.97 16.51
C HIS A 71 -2.54 -7.94 15.52
N VAL A 72 -2.40 -8.30 14.25
CA VAL A 72 -1.99 -7.33 13.21
C VAL A 72 -3.03 -6.23 13.06
N ILE A 73 -4.32 -6.58 13.03
CA ILE A 73 -5.41 -5.60 12.98
C ILE A 73 -5.44 -4.71 14.23
N LEU A 74 -5.23 -5.29 15.42
CA LEU A 74 -5.13 -4.52 16.66
C LEU A 74 -4.03 -3.46 16.56
N ILE A 75 -2.85 -3.84 16.06
CA ILE A 75 -1.72 -2.91 15.90
C ILE A 75 -2.06 -1.81 14.88
N VAL A 76 -2.68 -2.15 13.74
CA VAL A 76 -3.14 -1.15 12.76
C VAL A 76 -4.13 -0.18 13.40
N ASN A 77 -5.06 -0.68 14.20
CA ASN A 77 -6.02 0.14 14.90
C ASN A 77 -5.33 1.08 15.89
N THR A 78 -4.35 0.60 16.67
CA THR A 78 -3.54 1.42 17.58
C THR A 78 -2.79 2.52 16.83
N LEU A 79 -2.17 2.19 15.69
CA LEU A 79 -1.46 3.15 14.83
C LEU A 79 -2.40 4.22 14.27
N ALA A 80 -3.62 3.83 13.89
CA ALA A 80 -4.59 4.73 13.30
C ALA A 80 -5.26 5.69 14.29
N LEU A 81 -5.21 5.41 15.61
CA LEU A 81 -5.80 6.26 16.64
C LEU A 81 -5.22 7.68 16.64
N ASP A 82 -3.90 7.80 16.47
CA ASP A 82 -3.20 9.08 16.52
C ASP A 82 -1.90 9.00 15.71
N LYS A 83 -1.92 9.65 14.55
CA LYS A 83 -0.82 9.64 13.58
C LYS A 83 0.34 10.55 13.99
N SER A 84 0.15 11.37 15.03
CA SER A 84 1.20 12.24 15.56
C SER A 84 2.16 11.50 16.49
N ARG A 85 1.76 10.31 16.97
CA ARG A 85 2.59 9.47 17.82
C ARG A 85 3.87 9.04 17.14
N ASP A 86 4.94 9.08 17.91
CA ASP A 86 6.19 8.42 17.58
C ASP A 86 6.11 6.91 17.91
N ARG A 87 7.16 6.21 17.54
CA ARG A 87 7.24 4.76 17.71
C ARG A 87 7.28 4.34 19.19
N PRO A 88 8.04 5.00 20.10
CA PRO A 88 8.00 4.72 21.53
C PRO A 88 6.60 4.84 22.16
N ALA A 89 5.83 5.87 21.80
CA ALA A 89 4.46 6.05 22.29
C ALA A 89 3.54 4.91 21.83
N VAL A 90 3.69 4.46 20.57
CA VAL A 90 2.96 3.28 20.07
C VAL A 90 3.36 2.02 20.83
N ARG A 91 4.66 1.78 21.06
CA ARG A 91 5.13 0.63 21.87
C ARG A 91 4.51 0.65 23.27
N ALA A 92 4.46 1.81 23.93
CA ALA A 92 3.86 1.94 25.26
C ALA A 92 2.38 1.52 25.29
N LEU A 93 1.61 1.87 24.26
CA LEU A 93 0.21 1.44 24.12
C LEU A 93 0.11 -0.07 23.86
N LEU A 94 0.95 -0.59 22.95
CA LEU A 94 0.92 -2.01 22.61
C LEU A 94 1.32 -2.91 23.77
N ARG A 95 2.14 -2.45 24.72
CA ARG A 95 2.46 -3.20 25.96
C ARG A 95 1.24 -3.50 26.82
N GLN A 96 0.13 -2.75 26.69
CA GLN A 96 -1.11 -3.09 27.38
C GLN A 96 -1.73 -4.39 26.86
N HIS A 97 -1.48 -4.72 25.59
CA HIS A 97 -1.95 -5.95 24.94
C HIS A 97 -0.86 -7.04 24.89
N PHE A 98 0.41 -6.65 24.92
CA PHE A 98 1.58 -7.53 24.82
C PHE A 98 2.56 -7.26 25.98
N PRO A 99 2.17 -7.54 27.25
CA PRO A 99 2.92 -7.10 28.44
C PRO A 99 4.32 -7.70 28.56
N SER A 100 4.52 -8.92 28.05
CA SER A 100 5.81 -9.65 28.12
C SER A 100 6.69 -9.44 26.89
N SER A 101 6.26 -8.64 25.92
CA SER A 101 7.00 -8.43 24.67
C SER A 101 8.06 -7.34 24.82
N HIS A 102 9.29 -7.67 24.40
CA HIS A 102 10.37 -6.70 24.30
C HIS A 102 10.19 -5.78 23.08
N ASP A 103 10.90 -4.65 23.06
CA ASP A 103 10.75 -3.60 22.03
C ASP A 103 10.95 -4.13 20.62
N LEU A 104 12.00 -4.94 20.39
CA LEU A 104 12.23 -5.54 19.07
C LEU A 104 11.04 -6.39 18.57
N ALA A 105 10.31 -7.09 19.45
CA ALA A 105 9.16 -7.90 19.04
C ALA A 105 7.93 -7.04 18.72
N LEU A 106 7.75 -5.94 19.45
CA LEU A 106 6.76 -4.93 19.14
C LEU A 106 7.09 -4.25 17.80
N ASP A 107 8.36 -3.89 17.60
CA ASP A 107 8.83 -3.22 16.40
C ASP A 107 8.62 -4.08 15.15
N ARG A 108 8.97 -5.37 15.19
CA ARG A 108 8.71 -6.31 14.09
C ARG A 108 7.21 -6.44 13.78
N SER A 109 6.38 -6.40 14.81
CA SER A 109 4.91 -6.46 14.67
C SER A 109 4.33 -5.18 14.07
N ILE A 110 4.85 -4.01 14.49
CA ILE A 110 4.52 -2.69 13.91
C ILE A 110 4.90 -2.66 12.43
N ASP A 111 6.12 -3.08 12.09
CA ASP A 111 6.62 -3.09 10.70
C ASP A 111 5.76 -3.98 9.80
N PHE A 112 5.37 -5.16 10.29
CA PHE A 112 4.45 -6.03 9.55
C PHE A 112 3.06 -5.41 9.39
N ALA A 113 2.52 -4.79 10.44
CA ALA A 113 1.22 -4.12 10.38
C ALA A 113 1.22 -2.96 9.38
N LEU A 114 2.29 -2.15 9.35
CA LEU A 114 2.46 -1.07 8.36
C LEU A 114 2.58 -1.62 6.93
N ARG A 115 3.32 -2.72 6.74
CA ARG A 115 3.39 -3.42 5.44
C ARG A 115 2.02 -3.90 4.97
N ALA A 116 1.25 -4.54 5.84
CA ALA A 116 -0.09 -5.01 5.52
C ALA A 116 -1.06 -3.87 5.17
N TRP A 117 -1.05 -2.80 5.97
CA TRP A 117 -2.01 -1.71 5.84
C TRP A 117 -1.70 -0.71 4.73
N LEU A 118 -0.43 -0.28 4.64
CA LEU A 118 0.00 0.80 3.75
C LEU A 118 0.70 0.29 2.50
N THR A 119 1.04 -1.00 2.46
CA THR A 119 1.81 -1.60 1.35
C THR A 119 3.11 -0.83 1.10
N LEU A 120 3.79 -0.45 2.18
CA LEU A 120 5.13 0.13 2.17
C LEU A 120 6.11 -0.92 2.68
N ASN A 121 7.33 -0.99 2.14
CA ASN A 121 8.29 -2.02 2.52
C ASN A 121 9.02 -1.70 3.85
N VAL A 122 8.25 -1.55 4.94
CA VAL A 122 8.77 -1.27 6.29
C VAL A 122 9.38 -2.53 6.89
N ARG A 123 10.71 -2.56 7.06
CA ARG A 123 11.46 -3.70 7.62
C ARG A 123 12.83 -3.28 8.16
N GLU A 124 13.37 -4.12 9.04
CA GLU A 124 14.80 -4.13 9.36
C GLU A 124 15.66 -4.43 8.12
N GLU A 125 16.83 -3.79 8.04
CA GLU A 125 17.77 -3.93 6.93
C GLU A 125 18.32 -5.36 6.78
N SER A 126 18.42 -6.09 7.90
CA SER A 126 18.80 -7.51 7.93
C SER A 126 17.90 -8.39 7.05
N PHE A 127 16.70 -7.91 6.72
CA PHE A 127 15.73 -8.61 5.86
C PHE A 127 15.62 -8.04 4.45
N ALA A 128 16.51 -7.12 4.05
CA ALA A 128 16.55 -6.60 2.69
C ALA A 128 16.72 -7.70 1.63
N LEU A 129 17.43 -8.79 1.97
CA LEU A 129 17.60 -9.97 1.11
C LEU A 129 16.29 -10.69 0.79
N HIS A 130 15.22 -10.50 1.58
CA HIS A 130 13.91 -11.09 1.31
C HIS A 130 13.19 -10.39 0.15
N THR A 131 13.59 -9.14 -0.16
CA THR A 131 13.06 -8.32 -1.25
C THR A 131 14.21 -7.57 -1.95
N PRO A 132 15.14 -8.28 -2.64
CA PRO A 132 16.43 -7.74 -3.08
C PRO A 132 16.34 -6.62 -4.15
N ARG A 133 15.13 -6.17 -4.49
CA ARG A 133 14.86 -5.10 -5.44
C ARG A 133 13.99 -3.99 -4.86
N THR A 134 13.26 -4.24 -3.79
CA THR A 134 12.40 -3.24 -3.14
C THR A 134 13.15 -2.70 -1.94
N PRO A 135 13.54 -1.40 -1.95
CA PRO A 135 14.23 -0.82 -0.81
C PRO A 135 13.40 -0.96 0.45
N THR A 136 14.07 -1.31 1.54
CA THR A 136 13.54 -1.27 2.89
C THR A 136 13.44 0.17 3.35
N ILE A 137 12.38 0.49 4.10
CA ILE A 137 12.25 1.77 4.77
C ILE A 137 12.09 1.53 6.27
N GLN A 138 12.59 2.47 7.08
CA GLN A 138 12.59 2.35 8.53
C GLN A 138 11.92 3.56 9.17
N TRP A 139 11.04 3.27 10.13
CA TRP A 139 10.45 4.27 11.00
C TRP A 139 11.24 4.31 12.31
N ASP A 140 11.99 5.38 12.49
CA ASP A 140 12.78 5.68 13.67
C ASP A 140 11.91 6.08 14.89
N ASP A 141 12.56 6.23 16.03
CA ASP A 141 11.91 6.60 17.29
C ASP A 141 11.63 8.10 17.44
N SER A 142 12.17 8.96 16.57
CA SER A 142 12.08 10.42 16.72
C SER A 142 11.00 11.07 15.85
N SER A 143 10.55 10.39 14.80
CA SER A 143 9.55 10.89 13.87
C SER A 143 8.15 10.36 14.20
N SER A 144 7.14 11.19 13.94
CA SER A 144 5.75 10.74 13.99
C SER A 144 5.42 9.77 12.86
N LEU A 145 4.41 8.93 13.05
CA LEU A 145 3.92 8.03 12.01
C LEU A 145 3.54 8.78 10.72
N ALA A 146 2.83 9.91 10.85
CA ALA A 146 2.48 10.77 9.73
C ALA A 146 3.73 11.32 9.01
N GLY A 147 4.71 11.80 9.77
CA GLY A 147 5.98 12.30 9.22
C GLY A 147 6.77 11.21 8.49
N PHE A 148 6.78 9.99 9.04
CA PHE A 148 7.36 8.81 8.40
C PHE A 148 6.68 8.46 7.09
N VAL A 149 5.36 8.37 7.05
CA VAL A 149 4.69 8.03 5.78
C VAL A 149 4.89 9.13 4.74
N LEU A 150 4.79 10.40 5.14
CA LEU A 150 4.95 11.54 4.23
C LEU A 150 6.34 11.59 3.56
N ARG A 151 7.42 11.34 4.31
CA ARG A 151 8.80 11.45 3.76
C ARG A 151 9.17 10.37 2.76
N ASN A 152 8.43 9.26 2.74
CA ASN A 152 8.72 8.11 1.87
C ASN A 152 8.09 8.21 0.48
N PHE A 153 7.28 9.23 0.22
CA PHE A 153 6.76 9.51 -1.11
C PHE A 153 7.58 10.61 -1.79
N PRO A 154 7.84 10.51 -3.11
CA PRO A 154 8.48 11.57 -3.85
C PRO A 154 7.71 12.89 -3.68
N ARG A 155 8.43 13.98 -3.46
CA ARG A 155 7.84 15.32 -3.59
C ARG A 155 7.78 15.65 -5.07
N ALA A 156 6.62 16.04 -5.56
CA ALA A 156 6.47 16.51 -6.93
C ALA A 156 7.48 17.63 -7.18
N THR A 157 8.45 17.37 -8.06
CA THR A 157 9.29 18.42 -8.63
C THR A 157 8.58 18.85 -9.90
N THR A 158 8.27 20.13 -10.03
CA THR A 158 7.64 20.67 -11.24
C THR A 158 8.60 20.50 -12.40
N THR A 159 8.47 19.40 -13.14
CA THR A 159 9.03 19.27 -14.47
C THR A 159 7.99 19.70 -15.48
N SER A 160 8.45 20.28 -16.59
CA SER A 160 7.63 20.72 -17.72
C SER A 160 6.52 19.72 -18.06
N SER A 161 5.28 20.20 -18.11
CA SER A 161 4.12 19.42 -18.55
C SER A 161 4.22 19.21 -20.06
N TYR A 162 4.52 17.99 -20.47
CA TYR A 162 4.35 17.56 -21.85
C TYR A 162 3.03 16.81 -21.94
N PRO A 163 2.16 17.13 -22.91
CA PRO A 163 0.98 16.34 -23.16
C PRO A 163 1.41 14.92 -23.52
N LEU A 164 1.01 13.94 -22.71
CA LEU A 164 1.23 12.54 -23.00
C LEU A 164 0.21 12.11 -24.05
N ASP A 165 0.69 11.49 -25.12
CA ASP A 165 -0.16 10.95 -26.17
C ASP A 165 -0.97 9.75 -25.62
N HIS A 166 -2.15 9.51 -26.18
CA HIS A 166 -3.01 8.37 -25.85
C HIS A 166 -2.34 7.02 -26.07
N THR A 167 -1.25 6.99 -26.85
CA THR A 167 -0.42 5.81 -27.05
C THR A 167 0.51 5.50 -25.87
N PHE A 168 0.60 6.39 -24.86
CA PHE A 168 1.44 6.23 -23.67
C PHE A 168 0.85 5.21 -22.66
N THR A 169 0.77 3.95 -23.08
CA THR A 169 0.31 2.82 -22.25
C THR A 169 1.49 1.93 -21.85
N ALA A 170 1.36 1.16 -20.77
CA ALA A 170 2.38 0.19 -20.36
C ALA A 170 2.67 -0.84 -21.46
N ALA A 171 1.64 -1.29 -22.18
CA ALA A 171 1.79 -2.20 -23.31
C ALA A 171 2.64 -1.59 -24.44
N ASN A 172 2.43 -0.32 -24.78
CA ASN A 172 3.23 0.38 -25.79
C ASN A 172 4.63 0.76 -25.29
N ILE A 173 4.77 1.15 -24.02
CA ILE A 173 6.07 1.37 -23.39
C ILE A 173 6.92 0.10 -23.51
N ASN A 174 6.36 -1.06 -23.18
CA ASN A 174 7.06 -2.33 -23.32
C ASN A 174 7.42 -2.64 -24.78
N ARG A 175 6.44 -2.60 -25.68
CA ARG A 175 6.61 -2.96 -27.09
C ARG A 175 7.54 -2.02 -27.87
N LEU A 176 7.39 -0.71 -27.69
CA LEU A 176 8.04 0.31 -28.53
C LEU A 176 9.38 0.77 -27.98
N SER A 177 9.53 0.77 -26.65
CA SER A 177 10.75 1.27 -26.01
C SER A 177 11.60 0.16 -25.37
N GLY A 178 11.12 -1.09 -25.31
CA GLY A 178 11.85 -2.17 -24.62
C GLY A 178 12.09 -1.84 -23.14
N ILE A 179 11.12 -1.18 -22.51
CA ILE A 179 11.08 -0.95 -21.06
C ILE A 179 10.15 -2.02 -20.46
N ASP A 180 10.66 -2.89 -19.59
CA ASP A 180 9.83 -3.92 -18.97
C ASP A 180 9.09 -3.39 -17.74
N ILE A 181 7.95 -4.01 -17.46
CA ILE A 181 7.14 -3.71 -16.28
C ILE A 181 7.49 -4.69 -15.15
N GLU A 182 7.91 -4.16 -14.01
CA GLU A 182 8.12 -4.92 -12.77
C GLU A 182 6.99 -4.59 -11.79
N TRP A 183 6.15 -5.57 -11.45
CA TRP A 183 5.09 -5.38 -10.46
C TRP A 183 5.70 -5.22 -9.06
N THR A 184 5.38 -4.12 -8.39
CA THR A 184 5.84 -3.83 -7.04
C THR A 184 4.68 -3.83 -6.04
N PRO A 185 4.79 -4.52 -4.90
CA PRO A 185 3.82 -4.38 -3.83
C PRO A 185 4.07 -3.11 -3.00
N CYS A 186 5.17 -2.38 -3.22
CA CYS A 186 5.51 -1.18 -2.48
C CYS A 186 4.96 0.05 -3.21
N LEU A 187 4.00 0.76 -2.60
CA LEU A 187 3.40 1.95 -3.20
C LEU A 187 4.42 3.07 -3.45
N ALA A 188 5.40 3.23 -2.55
CA ALA A 188 6.47 4.23 -2.70
C ALA A 188 7.39 3.98 -3.90
N ASP A 189 7.40 2.75 -4.45
CA ASP A 189 8.14 2.39 -5.65
C ASP A 189 7.30 2.50 -6.93
N HIS A 190 6.04 2.95 -6.85
CA HIS A 190 5.21 3.15 -8.03
C HIS A 190 5.85 4.17 -8.99
N LEU A 191 5.92 3.82 -10.27
CA LEU A 191 6.58 4.57 -11.35
C LEU A 191 8.09 4.75 -11.19
N ARG A 192 8.73 4.03 -10.25
CA ARG A 192 10.18 4.05 -10.14
C ARG A 192 10.81 3.41 -11.38
N PHE A 193 11.66 4.17 -12.07
CA PHE A 193 12.36 3.71 -13.27
C PHE A 193 13.83 3.36 -12.96
N ASP A 194 14.22 2.11 -13.23
CA ASP A 194 15.61 1.67 -13.24
C ASP A 194 16.20 1.84 -14.65
N LYS A 195 16.97 2.91 -14.85
CA LYS A 195 17.61 3.22 -16.14
C LYS A 195 18.54 2.12 -16.63
N ARG A 196 19.26 1.45 -15.71
CA ARG A 196 20.26 0.42 -16.06
C ARG A 196 19.59 -0.83 -16.59
N ARG A 197 18.46 -1.21 -16.00
CA ARG A 197 17.71 -2.42 -16.34
C ARG A 197 16.54 -2.17 -17.28
N ARG A 198 16.25 -0.89 -17.60
CA ARG A 198 15.07 -0.45 -18.34
C ARG A 198 13.78 -1.00 -17.72
N LEU A 199 13.65 -0.93 -16.39
CA LEU A 199 12.47 -1.43 -15.67
C LEU A 199 11.64 -0.30 -15.12
N LEU A 200 10.34 -0.29 -15.43
CA LEU A 200 9.35 0.58 -14.79
C LEU A 200 8.58 -0.21 -13.75
N ARG A 201 8.56 0.27 -12.51
CA ARG A 201 7.80 -0.36 -11.44
C ARG A 201 6.35 0.09 -11.41
N VAL A 202 5.43 -0.86 -11.31
CA VAL A 202 3.99 -0.57 -11.27
C VAL A 202 3.34 -1.23 -10.06
N TYR A 203 2.54 -0.47 -9.33
CA TYR A 203 1.81 -0.92 -8.15
C TYR A 203 0.44 -1.47 -8.57
N PRO A 204 0.14 -2.77 -8.38
CA PRO A 204 -1.04 -3.38 -8.98
C PRO A 204 -2.31 -3.32 -8.11
N PHE A 205 -2.24 -2.86 -6.86
CA PHE A 205 -3.38 -2.94 -5.93
C PHE A 205 -4.33 -1.74 -6.10
N LYS A 206 -4.93 -1.58 -7.27
CA LYS A 206 -5.84 -0.44 -7.55
C LYS A 206 -6.98 -0.31 -6.53
N GLN A 207 -7.54 -1.43 -6.07
CA GLN A 207 -8.65 -1.38 -5.09
C GLN A 207 -8.21 -0.80 -3.75
N THR A 208 -7.02 -1.15 -3.25
CA THR A 208 -6.55 -0.63 -1.96
C THR A 208 -6.34 0.89 -2.02
N LEU A 209 -5.94 1.43 -3.19
CA LEU A 209 -5.87 2.88 -3.42
C LEU A 209 -7.25 3.54 -3.38
N LEU A 210 -8.26 2.93 -4.02
CA LEU A 210 -9.63 3.41 -4.00
C LEU A 210 -10.19 3.42 -2.58
N ASP A 211 -9.93 2.38 -1.79
CA ASP A 211 -10.37 2.32 -0.40
C ASP A 211 -9.70 3.40 0.46
N HIS A 212 -8.37 3.59 0.32
CA HIS A 212 -7.65 4.68 0.98
C HIS A 212 -8.21 6.05 0.59
N LEU A 213 -8.59 6.24 -0.68
CA LEU A 213 -9.23 7.48 -1.15
C LEU A 213 -10.61 7.68 -0.52
N GLN A 214 -11.43 6.63 -0.44
CA GLN A 214 -12.75 6.68 0.21
C GLN A 214 -12.64 7.03 1.70
N ILE A 215 -11.62 6.52 2.39
CA ILE A 215 -11.34 6.92 3.79
C ILE A 215 -11.04 8.42 3.89
N TRP A 216 -10.25 8.98 2.96
CA TRP A 216 -9.99 10.41 2.91
C TRP A 216 -11.26 11.23 2.71
N GLU A 217 -12.11 10.83 1.77
CA GLU A 217 -13.36 11.53 1.47
C GLU A 217 -14.34 11.47 2.64
N SER A 218 -14.46 10.31 3.27
CA SER A 218 -15.30 10.11 4.46
C SER A 218 -14.82 10.93 5.66
N SER A 219 -13.51 11.15 5.80
CA SER A 219 -12.98 11.99 6.89
C SER A 219 -13.29 13.48 6.73
N LYS A 220 -13.60 13.95 5.52
CA LYS A 220 -14.02 15.35 5.30
C LYS A 220 -15.45 15.61 5.74
N THR A 221 -16.31 14.60 5.64
CA THR A 221 -17.74 14.74 5.93
C THR A 221 -18.07 14.48 7.41
N THR A 222 -17.25 13.68 8.10
CA THR A 222 -17.46 13.33 9.51
C THR A 222 -16.21 13.60 10.35
N PRO A 223 -15.92 14.86 10.70
CA PRO A 223 -14.67 15.24 11.40
C PRO A 223 -14.54 14.64 12.81
N GLU A 224 -15.63 14.15 13.41
CA GLU A 224 -15.63 13.51 14.73
C GLU A 224 -15.04 12.09 14.75
N LYS A 225 -14.89 11.43 13.59
CA LYS A 225 -14.31 10.09 13.52
C LYS A 225 -12.79 10.17 13.35
N VAL A 226 -12.07 9.36 14.13
CA VAL A 226 -10.64 9.11 13.96
C VAL A 226 -10.37 8.69 12.51
N SER A 227 -9.74 9.58 11.75
CA SER A 227 -9.43 9.34 10.34
C SER A 227 -8.33 8.29 10.23
N ARG A 228 -8.58 7.18 9.52
CA ARG A 228 -7.54 6.20 9.14
C ARG A 228 -6.66 6.68 7.97
N ALA A 229 -6.90 7.86 7.41
CA ALA A 229 -6.25 8.32 6.19
C ALA A 229 -4.77 8.70 6.41
N LEU A 230 -3.81 7.86 6.00
CA LEU A 230 -2.39 8.09 6.29
C LEU A 230 -1.53 8.36 5.04
N ILE A 231 -1.86 7.75 3.89
CA ILE A 231 -1.19 8.03 2.62
C ILE A 231 -1.65 9.41 2.11
N PRO A 232 -0.76 10.32 1.67
CA PRO A 232 -1.17 11.63 1.16
C PRO A 232 -2.18 11.55 0.01
N LEU A 233 -3.20 12.42 0.04
CA LEU A 233 -4.26 12.44 -1.00
C LEU A 233 -3.70 12.63 -2.41
N THR A 234 -2.65 13.43 -2.56
CA THR A 234 -1.98 13.66 -3.85
C THR A 234 -1.37 12.38 -4.41
N VAL A 235 -0.70 11.58 -3.56
CA VAL A 235 -0.11 10.29 -3.93
C VAL A 235 -1.18 9.30 -4.38
N LEU A 236 -2.31 9.21 -3.65
CA LEU A 236 -3.40 8.32 -4.03
C LEU A 236 -3.98 8.68 -5.40
N LYS A 237 -4.25 9.97 -5.63
CA LYS A 237 -4.77 10.46 -6.91
C LYS A 237 -3.79 10.24 -8.04
N GLU A 238 -2.53 10.57 -7.84
CA GLU A 238 -1.48 10.37 -8.84
C GLU A 238 -1.36 8.89 -9.21
N ALA A 239 -1.27 7.99 -8.22
CA ALA A 239 -1.17 6.56 -8.46
C ALA A 239 -2.41 5.97 -9.16
N LEU A 240 -3.61 6.48 -8.87
CA LEU A 240 -4.83 6.05 -9.58
C LEU A 240 -4.83 6.54 -11.03
N LEU A 241 -4.50 7.82 -11.26
CA LEU A 241 -4.45 8.41 -12.60
C LEU A 241 -3.37 7.77 -13.47
N SER A 242 -2.19 7.49 -12.93
CA SER A 242 -1.13 6.80 -13.65
C SER A 242 -1.53 5.37 -14.01
N LEU A 243 -2.25 4.65 -13.14
CA LEU A 243 -2.77 3.32 -13.47
C LEU A 243 -3.81 3.38 -14.59
N ASP A 244 -4.71 4.37 -14.57
CA ASP A 244 -5.70 4.57 -15.63
C ASP A 244 -5.06 4.96 -16.96
N LEU A 245 -4.00 5.77 -16.92
CA LEU A 245 -3.23 6.16 -18.11
C LEU A 245 -2.44 4.97 -18.69
N LEU A 246 -1.73 4.24 -17.84
CA LEU A 246 -0.86 3.15 -18.27
C LEU A 246 -1.64 1.89 -18.67
N PHE A 247 -2.81 1.67 -18.07
CA PHE A 247 -3.66 0.50 -18.29
C PHE A 247 -5.10 0.92 -18.58
N PRO A 248 -5.34 1.56 -19.73
CA PRO A 248 -6.66 2.06 -20.08
C PRO A 248 -7.72 0.94 -20.13
N TYR A 249 -8.92 1.28 -19.67
CA TYR A 249 -10.06 0.37 -19.64
C TYR A 249 -10.54 0.05 -21.07
N ARG A 250 -10.77 -1.24 -21.36
CA ARG A 250 -11.21 -1.76 -22.68
C ARG A 250 -10.23 -1.47 -23.83
N ASP A 251 -8.94 -1.33 -23.54
CA ASP A 251 -7.91 -1.28 -24.56
C ASP A 251 -7.38 -2.70 -24.89
N PRO A 252 -7.50 -3.19 -26.14
CA PRO A 252 -7.12 -4.57 -26.48
C PRO A 252 -5.65 -4.92 -26.22
N LEU A 253 -4.74 -3.94 -26.39
CA LEU A 253 -3.31 -4.14 -26.13
C LEU A 253 -3.06 -4.31 -24.63
N THR A 254 -3.69 -3.46 -23.81
CA THR A 254 -3.69 -3.56 -22.36
C THR A 254 -4.29 -4.90 -21.91
N ASP A 255 -5.45 -5.31 -22.44
CA ASP A 255 -6.08 -6.58 -22.07
C ASP A 255 -5.19 -7.79 -22.38
N SER A 256 -4.48 -7.76 -23.51
CA SER A 256 -3.50 -8.80 -23.88
C SER A 256 -2.30 -8.79 -22.93
N PHE A 257 -1.72 -7.61 -22.70
CA PHE A 257 -0.57 -7.41 -21.81
C PHE A 257 -0.89 -7.88 -20.39
N MET A 258 -2.03 -7.47 -19.85
CA MET A 258 -2.44 -7.77 -18.48
C MET A 258 -2.74 -9.26 -18.27
N ARG A 259 -3.28 -9.95 -19.29
CA ARG A 259 -3.42 -11.42 -19.28
C ARG A 259 -2.08 -12.15 -19.22
N GLN A 260 -1.06 -11.67 -19.94
CA GLN A 260 0.29 -12.25 -19.88
C GLN A 260 0.92 -12.11 -18.49
N HIS A 261 0.53 -11.08 -17.74
CA HIS A 261 1.06 -10.77 -16.42
C HIS A 261 0.17 -11.25 -15.25
N ASP A 262 -0.93 -11.96 -15.52
CA ASP A 262 -1.92 -12.39 -14.52
C ASP A 262 -2.39 -11.23 -13.62
N GLN A 263 -2.75 -10.10 -14.25
CA GLN A 263 -3.29 -8.92 -13.59
C GLN A 263 -4.67 -8.55 -14.15
N THR A 264 -5.56 -8.10 -13.27
CA THR A 264 -6.96 -7.80 -13.63
C THR A 264 -7.44 -6.42 -13.14
N PHE A 265 -6.57 -5.63 -12.49
CA PHE A 265 -6.99 -4.37 -11.88
C PHE A 265 -7.50 -3.32 -12.90
N HIS A 266 -7.05 -3.37 -14.15
CA HIS A 266 -7.46 -2.49 -15.26
C HIS A 266 -8.93 -2.69 -15.65
N LEU A 267 -9.54 -3.83 -15.31
CA LEU A 267 -10.96 -4.10 -15.58
C LEU A 267 -11.88 -3.23 -14.71
N LYS A 268 -11.35 -2.66 -13.64
CA LYS A 268 -12.00 -1.58 -12.91
C LYS A 268 -11.79 -0.32 -13.72
N GLY A 269 -12.87 0.24 -14.24
CA GLY A 269 -12.86 1.44 -15.06
C GLY A 269 -12.08 2.61 -14.45
N PRO A 270 -11.95 3.71 -15.21
CA PRO A 270 -11.19 4.86 -14.75
C PRO A 270 -11.75 5.43 -13.45
N LEU A 271 -10.89 6.11 -12.70
CA LEU A 271 -11.31 6.93 -11.57
C LEU A 271 -12.32 7.96 -12.07
N MET A 272 -13.59 7.75 -11.71
CA MET A 272 -14.64 8.73 -11.94
C MET A 272 -14.46 9.86 -10.93
N ILE A 273 -13.58 10.81 -11.24
CA ILE A 273 -13.53 12.07 -10.51
C ILE A 273 -14.85 12.78 -10.86
N PRO A 274 -15.77 13.02 -9.90
CA PRO A 274 -16.93 13.87 -10.17
C PRO A 274 -16.40 15.16 -10.78
N ALA A 275 -16.94 15.52 -11.95
CA ALA A 275 -16.46 16.57 -12.82
C ALA A 275 -15.77 17.68 -12.02
N LEU A 276 -14.48 17.91 -12.34
CA LEU A 276 -13.67 19.02 -11.87
C LEU A 276 -14.58 20.25 -11.70
N SER A 277 -15.03 20.52 -10.46
CA SER A 277 -15.67 21.79 -10.18
C SER A 277 -14.62 22.82 -10.56
N ALA A 278 -15.00 23.78 -11.40
CA ALA A 278 -14.17 24.73 -12.13
C ALA A 278 -13.20 25.61 -11.29
N SER A 279 -12.92 25.25 -10.05
CA SER A 279 -12.08 25.97 -9.08
C SER A 279 -10.58 25.77 -9.26
N TRP A 280 -10.12 24.91 -10.20
CA TRP A 280 -8.68 24.72 -10.47
C TRP A 280 -8.16 25.46 -11.72
N ILE A 281 -9.04 26.15 -12.47
CA ILE A 281 -8.62 27.05 -13.56
C ILE A 281 -8.21 28.45 -13.02
N LEU A 282 -8.46 28.76 -11.75
CA LEU A 282 -8.23 30.10 -11.18
C LEU A 282 -7.02 30.23 -10.23
N ILE A 283 -6.11 29.25 -10.13
CA ILE A 283 -4.87 29.40 -9.33
C ILE A 283 -3.61 29.62 -10.22
N THR A 284 -3.78 29.88 -11.51
CA THR A 284 -2.66 30.29 -12.40
C THR A 284 -2.91 31.61 -13.13
N GLY A 285 -3.74 32.50 -12.58
CA GLY A 285 -4.18 33.68 -13.31
C GLY A 285 -4.45 34.93 -12.48
N GLU A 286 -3.68 35.21 -11.43
CA GLU A 286 -3.60 36.57 -10.86
C GLU A 286 -2.17 36.88 -10.41
N ILE A 287 -1.35 37.32 -11.36
CA ILE A 287 -0.27 38.28 -11.07
C ILE A 287 -0.44 39.38 -12.13
N GLY A 288 -1.05 40.48 -11.71
CA GLY A 288 -1.22 41.68 -12.51
C GLY A 288 0.11 42.38 -12.78
N PHE A 289 0.09 43.16 -13.86
CA PHE A 289 1.11 44.14 -14.24
C PHE A 289 1.54 45.05 -13.09
#